data_AF-A0A1L7RMT0-F1
#
_entry.id   AF-A0A1L7RMT0-F1
#
_cell.length_a   1.000
_cell.length_b   1.000
_cell.length_c   1.000
_cell.angle_alpha   90.00
_cell.angle_beta   90.00
_cell.angle_gamma   90.00
#
_symmetry.space_group_name_H-M   'P 1'
#
loop_
_entity.id
_entity.type
_entity.pdbx_description
1 polymer ?
#
loop_
_entity_poly.entity_id
_entity_poly.type
_entity_poly.pdbx_seq_one_letter_code
_entity_poly.pdbx_strand_id
1 'polypeptide(L)'
;MEHPLDRVLAALPLEPLSVRLPLNLVELTQKVGALAWASLGRPDVSFPQPSDSWGRALMCNRLLNITRYCCAWAGVADPVEAMREEYDRACVLHPGMTLDSPEPTDAQRFAAVVEELGEVARATTYDAQTDRGHAGDRDTELIQLGALAAAWATRYTTEES
;
A
#
# COMPACT_ATOMS: atom_id res chain seq x y z
N MET A 1 20.34 -7.70 -9.56
CA MET A 1 20.20 -6.53 -8.68
C MET A 1 19.01 -6.83 -7.80
N GLU A 2 19.11 -6.63 -6.48
CA GLU A 2 17.96 -6.79 -5.58
C GLU A 2 16.92 -5.71 -5.93
N HIS A 3 15.66 -6.09 -6.07
CA HIS A 3 14.59 -5.15 -6.41
C HIS A 3 14.34 -4.23 -5.19
N PRO A 4 14.04 -2.92 -5.36
CA PRO A 4 13.87 -2.00 -4.23
C PRO A 4 12.85 -2.44 -3.18
N LEU A 5 11.83 -3.20 -3.59
CA LEU A 5 10.81 -3.75 -2.70
C LEU A 5 11.19 -5.05 -1.99
N ASP A 6 12.28 -5.73 -2.37
CA ASP A 6 12.57 -7.10 -1.91
C ASP A 6 12.67 -7.22 -0.39
N ARG A 7 13.29 -6.24 0.28
CA ARG A 7 13.40 -6.25 1.76
C ARG A 7 12.05 -6.20 2.46
N VAL A 8 11.12 -5.43 1.91
CA VAL A 8 9.76 -5.26 2.45
C VAL A 8 8.91 -6.49 2.13
N LEU A 9 8.99 -6.98 0.89
CA LEU A 9 8.20 -8.11 0.42
C LEU A 9 8.68 -9.44 1.03
N ALA A 10 9.98 -9.60 1.29
CA ALA A 10 10.52 -10.76 2.01
C ALA A 10 10.06 -10.82 3.48
N ALA A 11 9.71 -9.67 4.08
CA ALA A 11 9.14 -9.58 5.42
C ALA A 11 7.64 -9.91 5.47
N LEU A 12 7.00 -10.22 4.34
CA LEU A 12 5.62 -10.69 4.30
C LEU A 12 5.58 -12.20 4.61
N PRO A 13 5.05 -12.64 5.77
CA PRO A 13 4.60 -14.00 5.90
C PRO A 13 3.38 -14.17 4.99
N LEU A 14 3.61 -14.70 3.80
CA LEU A 14 2.55 -15.17 2.92
C LEU A 14 2.15 -16.56 3.43
N GLU A 15 1.39 -16.61 4.53
CA GLU A 15 0.68 -17.84 4.82
C GLU A 15 -0.36 -18.06 3.71
N PRO A 16 -0.49 -19.29 3.18
CA PRO A 16 -1.58 -19.60 2.28
C PRO A 16 -2.88 -19.35 3.05
N LEU A 17 -3.61 -18.31 2.65
CA LEU A 17 -4.99 -18.14 3.10
C LEU A 17 -5.79 -19.30 2.51
N SER A 18 -5.87 -20.38 3.29
CA SER A 18 -6.60 -21.61 2.98
C SER A 18 -8.09 -21.36 2.74
N VAL A 19 -8.58 -20.16 3.10
CA VAL A 19 -9.89 -19.63 2.74
C VAL A 19 -9.72 -18.17 2.32
N ARG A 20 -9.86 -17.86 1.02
CA ARG A 20 -10.19 -16.50 0.58
C ARG A 20 -11.67 -16.29 0.89
N LEU A 21 -11.98 -15.50 1.91
CA LEU A 21 -13.34 -14.99 2.18
C LEU A 21 -13.77 -14.05 1.01
N PRO A 22 -14.84 -13.26 1.03
CA PRO A 22 -14.96 -12.11 0.12
C PRO A 22 -14.07 -10.93 0.57
N LEU A 23 -13.55 -10.13 -0.37
CA LEU A 23 -12.79 -8.91 -0.08
C LEU A 23 -13.61 -8.04 0.87
N ASN A 24 -13.07 -7.77 2.04
CA ASN A 24 -13.74 -6.94 3.03
C ASN A 24 -13.24 -5.49 2.90
N LEU A 25 -13.96 -4.67 2.11
CA LEU A 25 -13.61 -3.26 1.94
C LEU A 25 -13.57 -2.51 3.28
N VAL A 26 -14.37 -2.91 4.27
CA VAL A 26 -14.33 -2.33 5.62
C VAL A 26 -12.98 -2.61 6.26
N GLU A 27 -12.45 -3.82 6.16
CA GLU A 27 -11.15 -4.16 6.73
C GLU A 27 -10.01 -3.41 6.04
N LEU A 28 -10.03 -3.33 4.70
CA LEU A 28 -9.03 -2.54 3.95
C LEU A 28 -9.08 -1.05 4.33
N THR A 29 -10.30 -0.50 4.41
CA THR A 29 -10.53 0.89 4.86
C THR A 29 -10.01 1.10 6.28
N GLN A 30 -10.22 0.15 7.20
CA GLN A 30 -9.69 0.21 8.56
C GLN A 30 -8.15 0.19 8.58
N LYS A 31 -7.50 -0.59 7.71
CA LYS A 31 -6.03 -0.61 7.61
C LYS A 31 -5.47 0.73 7.11
N VAL A 32 -6.07 1.31 6.08
CA VAL A 32 -5.71 2.66 5.60
C VAL A 32 -6.03 3.73 6.65
N GLY A 33 -7.15 3.61 7.37
CA GLY A 33 -7.48 4.49 8.49
C GLY A 33 -6.48 4.37 9.65
N ALA A 34 -5.98 3.18 9.93
CA ALA A 34 -4.95 2.95 10.94
C ALA A 34 -3.59 3.53 10.51
N LEU A 35 -3.28 3.54 9.20
CA LEU A 35 -2.16 4.29 8.65
C LEU A 35 -2.37 5.80 8.85
N ALA A 36 -3.55 6.34 8.55
CA ALA A 36 -3.88 7.75 8.78
C ALA A 36 -3.71 8.16 10.24
N TRP A 37 -4.22 7.33 11.16
CA TRP A 37 -4.06 7.54 12.60
C TRP A 37 -2.59 7.49 13.03
N ALA A 38 -1.82 6.54 12.49
CA ALA A 38 -0.38 6.52 12.72
C ALA A 38 0.22 7.82 12.20
N SER A 39 -0.02 8.22 10.96
CA SER A 39 0.49 9.43 10.32
C SER A 39 0.15 10.75 11.02
N LEU A 40 -0.98 10.87 11.73
CA LEU A 40 -1.41 12.17 12.28
C LEU A 40 -0.88 12.51 13.67
N GLY A 41 -0.23 11.56 14.35
CA GLY A 41 0.26 11.77 15.71
C GLY A 41 -0.87 12.05 16.72
N ARG A 42 -0.52 12.16 18.00
CA ARG A 42 -1.49 12.50 19.05
C ARG A 42 -1.98 13.96 18.89
N PRO A 43 -3.11 14.34 19.53
CA PRO A 43 -3.69 15.70 19.42
C PRO A 43 -2.77 16.86 19.81
N ASP A 44 -1.57 16.61 20.35
CA ASP A 44 -0.48 17.56 20.49
C ASP A 44 0.45 17.56 19.25
N VAL A 45 -0.12 17.96 18.12
CA VAL A 45 0.55 18.56 16.94
C VAL A 45 1.98 18.10 16.63
N SER A 46 2.10 16.97 15.95
CA SER A 46 3.08 16.68 14.88
C SER A 46 2.67 15.35 14.28
N PHE A 47 2.82 15.16 12.96
CA PHE A 47 3.03 13.83 12.37
C PHE A 47 3.96 13.05 13.33
N PRO A 48 3.80 11.74 13.63
CA PRO A 48 4.80 11.04 14.45
C PRO A 48 6.11 11.40 13.80
N GLN A 49 7.00 12.06 14.54
CA GLN A 49 8.32 12.31 14.03
C GLN A 49 8.85 10.90 13.76
N PRO A 50 8.97 10.44 12.49
CA PRO A 50 9.37 9.07 12.21
C PRO A 50 10.86 8.90 12.49
N SER A 51 11.42 9.74 13.36
CA SER A 51 12.77 9.68 13.87
C SER A 51 12.87 8.82 15.12
N ASP A 52 11.77 8.59 15.87
CA ASP A 52 11.82 7.61 16.96
C ASP A 52 11.56 6.20 16.45
N SER A 53 12.27 5.23 17.02
CA SER A 53 12.25 3.83 16.56
C SER A 53 10.86 3.20 16.65
N TRP A 54 10.05 3.66 17.60
CA TRP A 54 8.67 3.20 17.77
C TRP A 54 7.75 3.68 16.66
N GLY A 55 7.79 4.96 16.31
CA GLY A 55 7.01 5.56 15.22
C GLY A 55 7.37 4.95 13.87
N ARG A 56 8.67 4.72 13.60
CA ARG A 56 9.13 4.00 12.40
C ARG A 56 8.56 2.60 12.31
N ALA A 57 8.66 1.82 13.40
CA ALA A 57 8.15 0.47 13.46
C ALA A 57 6.63 0.42 13.29
N LEU A 58 5.90 1.37 13.89
CA LEU A 58 4.45 1.48 13.74
C LEU A 58 4.07 1.78 12.29
N MET A 59 4.69 2.77 11.65
CA MET A 59 4.45 3.13 10.25
C MET A 59 4.73 1.94 9.32
N CYS A 60 5.89 1.31 9.48
CA CYS A 60 6.26 0.11 8.73
C CYS A 60 5.21 -0.99 8.86
N ASN A 61 4.76 -1.28 10.09
CA ASN A 61 3.74 -2.30 10.34
C ASN A 61 2.40 -1.96 9.67
N ARG A 62 1.96 -0.69 9.69
CA ARG A 62 0.71 -0.27 9.03
C ARG A 62 0.79 -0.46 7.52
N LEU A 63 1.88 -0.06 6.90
CA LEU A 63 2.10 -0.18 5.46
C LEU A 63 2.21 -1.65 5.03
N LEU A 64 2.95 -2.47 5.79
CA LEU A 64 3.05 -3.91 5.56
C LEU A 64 1.70 -4.63 5.71
N ASN A 65 0.83 -4.18 6.62
CA ASN A 65 -0.51 -4.77 6.75
C ASN A 65 -1.40 -4.46 5.54
N ILE A 66 -1.28 -3.27 4.93
CA ILE A 66 -1.97 -2.94 3.67
C ILE A 66 -1.41 -3.82 2.55
N THR A 67 -0.09 -3.87 2.40
CA THR A 67 0.61 -4.67 1.39
C THR A 67 0.19 -6.15 1.47
N ARG A 68 0.24 -6.75 2.66
CA ARG A 68 -0.17 -8.15 2.88
C ARG A 68 -1.63 -8.38 2.50
N TYR A 69 -2.50 -7.45 2.85
CA TYR A 69 -3.92 -7.55 2.52
C TYR A 69 -4.11 -7.50 1.00
N CYS A 70 -3.47 -6.57 0.30
CA CYS A 70 -3.51 -6.54 -1.16
C CYS A 70 -3.00 -7.86 -1.78
N CYS A 71 -1.89 -8.42 -1.31
CA CYS A 71 -1.39 -9.71 -1.81
C CYS A 71 -2.39 -10.86 -1.60
N ALA A 72 -3.02 -10.91 -0.43
CA ALA A 72 -4.02 -11.92 -0.09
C ALA A 72 -5.24 -11.90 -1.02
N TRP A 73 -5.59 -10.71 -1.50
CA TRP A 73 -6.87 -10.46 -2.15
C TRP A 73 -6.79 -10.24 -3.65
N ALA A 74 -5.62 -9.87 -4.18
CA ALA A 74 -5.40 -9.81 -5.61
C ALA A 74 -5.61 -11.20 -6.21
N GLY A 75 -6.48 -11.29 -7.22
CA GLY A 75 -6.80 -12.52 -7.96
C GLY A 75 -5.69 -12.99 -8.91
N VAL A 76 -4.49 -12.42 -8.83
CA VAL A 76 -3.34 -12.74 -9.69
C VAL A 76 -2.55 -13.95 -9.17
N ALA A 77 -1.78 -14.57 -10.07
CA ALA A 77 -1.01 -15.78 -9.75
C ALA A 77 0.16 -15.51 -8.79
N ASP A 78 0.89 -14.42 -9.02
CA ASP A 78 1.99 -13.96 -8.17
C ASP A 78 1.82 -12.47 -7.85
N PRO A 79 1.15 -12.13 -6.74
CA PRO A 79 0.92 -10.74 -6.37
C PRO A 79 2.21 -10.01 -5.94
N VAL A 80 3.24 -10.75 -5.51
CA VAL A 80 4.52 -10.14 -5.15
C VAL A 80 5.23 -9.66 -6.40
N GLU A 81 5.29 -10.52 -7.43
CA GLU A 81 5.88 -10.12 -8.71
C GLU A 81 5.07 -9.02 -9.38
N ALA A 82 3.74 -9.10 -9.37
CA ALA A 82 2.88 -8.04 -9.91
C ALA A 82 3.12 -6.68 -9.23
N MET A 83 3.40 -6.65 -7.91
CA MET A 83 3.77 -5.40 -7.22
C MET A 83 5.15 -4.87 -7.61
N ARG A 84 6.11 -5.75 -7.98
CA ARG A 84 7.41 -5.32 -8.51
C ARG A 84 7.25 -4.69 -9.88
N GLU A 85 6.52 -5.36 -10.78
CA GLU A 85 6.21 -4.85 -12.12
C GLU A 85 5.48 -3.50 -12.04
N GLU A 86 4.55 -3.36 -11.10
CA GLU A 86 3.84 -2.12 -10.86
C GLU A 86 4.74 -1.01 -10.33
N TYR A 87 5.67 -1.32 -9.42
CA TYR A 87 6.67 -0.36 -8.96
C TYR A 87 7.55 0.13 -10.13
N ASP A 88 8.05 -0.79 -10.96
CA ASP A 88 8.85 -0.45 -12.14
C ASP A 88 8.06 0.42 -13.12
N ARG A 89 6.78 0.10 -13.34
CA ARG A 89 5.86 0.93 -14.14
C ARG A 89 5.72 2.33 -13.55
N ALA A 90 5.51 2.44 -12.23
CA ALA A 90 5.38 3.71 -11.53
C ALA A 90 6.66 4.56 -11.60
N CYS A 91 7.85 3.95 -11.54
CA CYS A 91 9.13 4.64 -11.75
C CYS A 91 9.20 5.31 -13.14
N VAL A 92 8.67 4.66 -14.18
CA VAL A 92 8.64 5.20 -15.54
C VAL A 92 7.58 6.29 -15.71
N LEU A 93 6.37 6.06 -15.20
CA LEU A 93 5.24 6.99 -15.36
C LEU A 93 5.33 8.23 -14.47
N HIS A 94 5.97 8.10 -13.30
CA HIS A 94 6.09 9.14 -12.30
C HIS A 94 7.55 9.30 -11.83
N PRO A 95 8.46 9.77 -12.70
CA PRO A 95 9.88 9.87 -12.36
C PRO A 95 10.12 10.68 -11.08
N GLY A 96 10.78 10.06 -10.10
CA GLY A 96 11.09 10.69 -8.81
C GLY A 96 9.92 10.76 -7.82
N MET A 97 8.72 10.30 -8.18
CA MET A 97 7.52 10.46 -7.35
C MET A 97 7.01 9.15 -6.72
N THR A 98 7.74 8.05 -6.88
CA THR A 98 7.46 6.81 -6.14
C THR A 98 7.58 7.04 -4.63
N LEU A 99 6.81 6.29 -3.83
CA LEU A 99 6.63 6.66 -2.41
C LEU A 99 7.85 6.36 -1.52
N ASP A 100 8.85 5.66 -2.04
CA ASP A 100 10.18 5.48 -1.44
C ASP A 100 11.07 6.73 -1.61
N SER A 101 10.91 7.46 -2.72
CA SER A 101 11.67 8.67 -3.08
C SER A 101 11.56 9.76 -1.99
N PRO A 102 12.59 10.61 -1.80
CA PRO A 102 12.50 11.77 -0.90
C PRO A 102 11.55 12.87 -1.38
N GLU A 103 11.20 12.92 -2.68
CA GLU A 103 10.45 14.03 -3.28
C GLU A 103 9.01 14.20 -2.75
N PRO A 104 8.14 13.16 -2.71
CA PRO A 104 6.80 13.35 -2.17
C PRO A 104 6.84 13.68 -0.68
N THR A 105 5.96 14.57 -0.23
CA THR A 105 5.66 14.76 1.20
C THR A 105 4.85 13.58 1.73
N ASP A 106 4.84 13.36 3.05
CA ASP A 106 4.01 12.29 3.63
C ASP A 106 2.50 12.50 3.40
N ALA A 107 2.06 13.76 3.27
CA ALA A 107 0.69 14.06 2.87
C ALA A 107 0.39 13.61 1.43
N GLN A 108 1.33 13.79 0.49
CA GLN A 108 1.21 13.29 -0.88
C GLN A 108 1.26 11.76 -0.94
N ARG A 109 2.13 11.12 -0.15
CA ARG A 109 2.16 9.65 -0.02
C ARG A 109 0.82 9.11 0.48
N PHE A 110 0.26 9.73 1.51
CA PHE A 110 -1.05 9.35 2.05
C PHE A 110 -2.18 9.58 1.04
N ALA A 111 -2.16 10.70 0.32
CA ALA A 111 -3.13 10.99 -0.72
C ALA A 111 -3.13 9.90 -1.81
N ALA A 112 -1.96 9.47 -2.29
CA ALA A 112 -1.85 8.38 -3.27
C ALA A 112 -2.41 7.05 -2.74
N VAL A 113 -2.15 6.70 -1.48
CA VAL A 113 -2.73 5.49 -0.86
C VAL A 113 -4.26 5.57 -0.76
N VAL A 114 -4.81 6.75 -0.44
CA VAL A 114 -6.27 6.95 -0.36
C VAL A 114 -6.93 6.98 -1.74
N GLU A 115 -6.25 7.54 -2.74
CA GLU A 115 -6.67 7.50 -4.14
C GLU A 115 -6.85 6.04 -4.60
N GLU A 116 -5.82 5.20 -4.44
CA GLU A 116 -5.90 3.79 -4.82
C GLU A 116 -6.92 2.99 -3.97
N LEU A 117 -7.11 3.34 -2.69
CA LEU A 117 -8.22 2.77 -1.91
C LEU A 117 -9.58 3.11 -2.53
N GLY A 118 -9.74 4.35 -3.00
CA GLY A 118 -10.94 4.82 -3.70
C GLY A 118 -11.17 4.06 -5.00
N GLU A 119 -10.10 3.76 -5.72
CA GLU A 119 -10.11 2.94 -6.93
C GLU A 119 -10.54 1.50 -6.67
N VAL A 120 -9.97 0.85 -5.63
CA VAL A 120 -10.44 -0.46 -5.16
C VAL A 120 -11.92 -0.41 -4.77
N ALA A 121 -12.34 0.61 -4.01
CA ALA A 121 -13.73 0.77 -3.60
C ALA A 121 -14.66 0.89 -4.82
N ARG A 122 -14.27 1.71 -5.80
CA ARG A 122 -14.97 1.93 -7.06
C ARG A 122 -15.08 0.65 -7.89
N ALA A 123 -14.04 -0.19 -7.91
CA ALA A 123 -14.07 -1.49 -8.57
C ALA A 123 -14.95 -2.55 -7.88
N THR A 124 -15.41 -2.27 -6.66
CA THR A 124 -16.27 -3.19 -5.87
C THR A 124 -17.73 -2.76 -5.76
N THR A 125 -18.12 -1.63 -6.37
CA THR A 125 -19.51 -1.17 -6.34
C THR A 125 -20.41 -2.06 -7.20
N TYR A 126 -21.71 -2.04 -6.91
CA TYR A 126 -22.70 -2.87 -7.61
C TYR A 126 -22.84 -2.54 -9.10
N ASP A 127 -22.41 -1.35 -9.51
CA ASP A 127 -22.47 -0.85 -10.88
C ASP A 127 -21.10 -0.81 -11.57
N ALA A 128 -20.04 -1.30 -10.93
CA ALA A 128 -18.66 -1.25 -11.44
C ALA A 128 -18.52 -1.79 -12.87
N GLN A 129 -19.25 -2.86 -13.21
CA GLN A 129 -19.19 -3.53 -14.51
C GLN A 129 -20.33 -3.11 -15.45
N THR A 130 -20.82 -1.88 -15.31
CA THR A 130 -21.86 -1.29 -16.16
C THR A 130 -21.32 -0.10 -16.93
N ASP A 131 -22.02 0.33 -17.98
CA ASP A 131 -21.64 1.53 -18.76
C ASP A 131 -21.61 2.84 -17.94
N ARG A 132 -22.17 2.83 -16.71
CA ARG A 132 -22.11 3.93 -15.76
C ARG A 132 -20.96 3.81 -14.76
N GLY A 133 -20.50 2.59 -14.51
CA GLY A 133 -19.36 2.32 -13.65
C GLY A 133 -18.07 2.57 -14.43
N HIS A 134 -17.33 3.60 -14.07
CA HIS A 134 -16.03 3.86 -14.69
C HIS A 134 -14.90 2.98 -14.10
N ALA A 135 -15.25 1.91 -13.38
CA ALA A 135 -14.35 1.03 -12.61
C ALA A 135 -13.13 0.57 -13.41
N GLY A 136 -11.95 0.67 -12.79
CA GLY A 136 -10.79 -0.09 -13.23
C GLY A 136 -10.91 -1.57 -12.85
N ASP A 137 -9.87 -2.34 -13.17
CA ASP A 137 -9.81 -3.75 -12.78
C ASP A 137 -9.42 -3.88 -11.31
N ARG A 138 -10.28 -4.53 -10.51
CA ARG A 138 -10.10 -4.63 -9.04
C ARG A 138 -8.74 -5.20 -8.65
N ASP A 139 -8.29 -6.25 -9.35
CA ASP A 139 -7.04 -6.91 -8.98
C ASP A 139 -5.85 -6.01 -9.31
N THR A 140 -5.91 -5.27 -10.42
CA THR A 140 -4.97 -4.22 -10.79
C THR A 140 -4.91 -3.11 -9.72
N GLU A 141 -6.05 -2.60 -9.26
CA GLU A 141 -6.05 -1.54 -8.21
C GLU A 141 -5.54 -2.05 -6.85
N LEU A 142 -5.80 -3.32 -6.52
CA LEU A 142 -5.20 -3.95 -5.32
C LEU A 142 -3.69 -4.03 -5.43
N ILE A 143 -3.15 -4.38 -6.61
CA ILE A 143 -1.71 -4.41 -6.85
C ILE A 143 -1.11 -3.00 -6.76
N GLN A 144 -1.74 -1.99 -7.35
CA GLN A 144 -1.30 -0.58 -7.25
C GLN A 144 -1.26 -0.11 -5.78
N LEU A 145 -2.35 -0.30 -5.04
CA LEU A 145 -2.41 0.03 -3.62
C LEU A 145 -1.33 -0.67 -2.79
N GLY A 146 -1.11 -1.97 -3.07
CA GLY A 146 -0.09 -2.76 -2.39
C GLY A 146 1.33 -2.31 -2.73
N ALA A 147 1.61 -1.99 -3.99
CA ALA A 147 2.90 -1.49 -4.45
C ALA A 147 3.22 -0.12 -3.85
N LEU A 148 2.26 0.81 -3.80
CA LEU A 148 2.42 2.09 -3.12
C LEU A 148 2.74 1.92 -1.64
N ALA A 149 1.99 1.07 -0.94
CA ALA A 149 2.21 0.79 0.47
C ALA A 149 3.59 0.16 0.72
N ALA A 150 4.00 -0.80 -0.14
CA ALA A 150 5.31 -1.44 -0.06
C ALA A 150 6.46 -0.44 -0.31
N ALA A 151 6.34 0.40 -1.34
CA ALA A 151 7.31 1.44 -1.66
C ALA A 151 7.49 2.39 -0.49
N TRP A 152 6.39 2.88 0.11
CA TRP A 152 6.49 3.74 1.29
C TRP A 152 7.13 3.00 2.49
N ALA A 153 6.82 1.72 2.69
CA ALA A 153 7.38 0.94 3.80
C ALA A 153 8.91 0.84 3.76
N THR A 154 9.52 0.87 2.56
CA THR A 154 10.99 0.81 2.40
C THR A 154 11.69 1.89 3.23
N ARG A 155 11.09 3.08 3.35
CA ARG A 155 11.63 4.22 4.09
C ARG A 155 11.78 3.97 5.60
N TYR A 156 11.13 2.93 6.11
CA TYR A 156 11.15 2.54 7.52
C TYR A 156 11.83 1.19 7.77
N THR A 157 12.09 0.40 6.72
CA THR A 157 12.89 -0.84 6.81
C THR A 157 14.38 -0.58 6.54
N THR A 158 14.71 0.52 5.87
CA THR A 158 16.09 0.99 5.69
C THR A 158 16.45 2.01 6.77
N GLU A 159 16.93 1.53 7.91
CA GLU A 159 17.97 2.25 8.66
C GLU A 159 19.25 1.41 8.63
N GLU A 160 20.34 2.08 8.28
CA GLU A 160 21.71 1.60 8.34
C GLU A 160 22.04 1.11 9.75
N SER A 161 22.82 0.04 9.79
CA SER A 161 23.50 -0.48 10.98
C SER A 161 24.58 0.48 11.47
#